data_AF-A0A7W1IYP3-F1
#
_entry.id   AF-A0A7W1IYP3-F1
#
_cell.length_a   1.000
_cell.length_b   1.000
_cell.length_c   1.000
_cell.angle_alpha   90.00
_cell.angle_beta   90.00
_cell.angle_gamma   90.00
#
_symmetry.space_group_name_H-M   'P 1'
#
loop_
_entity.id
_entity.type
_entity.pdbx_description
1 polymer ?
#
loop_
_entity_poly.entity_id
_entity_poly.type
_entity_poly.pdbx_seq_one_letter_code
_entity_poly.pdbx_strand_id
1 'polypeptide(L)'
;AITYRPNLDENETIIAGEWWKEIENQTEAEVSVEEDMSGRLNVAVGDWLTFDISGRKINARVANIRKLDLRNTRTAFVFVFRPGTLEKAPQTFVATVLKKLPETERARLQRNIIDEFPNVQIFDVADIVAAVQKLVNNFVLAISFVGSFVILSGMLILIGSIALTKSQRIYENAVLKTLGAKRPTLAAILLAEYGILGVLAGIIGAGFATLLSFVASKYVFLIDWEFDTSLTMLGVLITASLVMLVGAAASFDVLFRKPLAILRSQ
;
A
#
# COMPACT_ATOMS: atom_id res chain seq x y z
N ALA A 1 -15.42 -17.60 -14.25
CA ALA A 1 -16.64 -16.98 -14.81
C ALA A 1 -16.43 -16.73 -16.29
N ILE A 2 -17.48 -16.94 -17.10
CA ILE A 2 -17.47 -16.77 -18.56
C ILE A 2 -18.50 -15.70 -18.96
N THR A 3 -18.23 -14.97 -20.05
CA THR A 3 -19.19 -14.04 -20.66
C THR A 3 -19.00 -14.01 -22.17
N TYR A 4 -19.83 -13.27 -22.90
CA TYR A 4 -19.64 -12.96 -24.30
C TYR A 4 -19.88 -11.47 -24.54
N ARG A 5 -19.08 -10.84 -25.41
CA ARG A 5 -19.30 -9.44 -25.80
C ARG A 5 -18.58 -9.07 -27.11
N PRO A 6 -19.08 -8.08 -27.86
CA PRO A 6 -18.45 -7.65 -29.10
C PRO A 6 -17.17 -6.86 -28.87
N ASN A 7 -17.14 -5.99 -27.84
CA ASN A 7 -16.09 -4.99 -27.66
C ASN A 7 -15.17 -5.31 -26.47
N LEU A 8 -13.95 -4.78 -26.53
CA LEU A 8 -13.01 -4.77 -25.41
C LEU A 8 -13.44 -3.71 -24.39
N ASP A 9 -13.32 -4.01 -23.09
CA ASP A 9 -13.58 -3.03 -22.04
C ASP A 9 -12.36 -2.13 -21.81
N GLU A 10 -12.58 -0.93 -21.29
CA GLU A 10 -11.53 0.07 -21.01
C GLU A 10 -10.47 -0.39 -19.99
N ASN A 11 -10.82 -1.32 -19.10
CA ASN A 11 -9.92 -1.85 -18.07
C ASN A 11 -9.17 -3.12 -18.53
N GLU A 12 -9.19 -3.41 -19.82
CA GLU A 12 -8.53 -4.56 -20.40
C GLU A 12 -7.49 -4.15 -21.43
N THR A 13 -6.39 -4.88 -21.48
CA THR A 13 -5.34 -4.65 -22.48
C THR A 13 -4.94 -5.98 -23.10
N ILE A 14 -4.92 -6.04 -24.43
CA ILE A 14 -4.49 -7.24 -25.15
C ILE A 14 -2.97 -7.31 -25.12
N ILE A 15 -2.45 -8.46 -24.69
CA ILE A 15 -1.01 -8.72 -24.58
C ILE A 15 -0.52 -9.58 -25.75
N ALA A 16 -1.40 -10.45 -26.26
CA ALA A 16 -1.10 -11.32 -27.40
C ALA A 16 -2.36 -11.60 -28.23
N GLY A 17 -2.18 -11.72 -29.55
CA GLY A 17 -3.27 -11.94 -30.51
C GLY A 17 -3.98 -10.65 -30.90
N GLU A 18 -5.14 -10.78 -31.54
CA GLU A 18 -6.00 -9.66 -31.93
C GLU A 18 -7.39 -9.84 -31.32
N TRP A 19 -8.08 -8.72 -31.05
CA TRP A 19 -9.50 -8.79 -30.76
C TRP A 19 -10.25 -9.21 -32.02
N TRP A 20 -11.30 -10.01 -31.87
CA TRP A 20 -12.12 -10.41 -33.02
C TRP A 20 -12.71 -9.17 -33.70
N LYS A 21 -12.73 -9.19 -35.03
CA LYS A 21 -13.37 -8.16 -35.86
C LYS A 21 -14.85 -8.50 -36.02
N GLU A 22 -15.70 -7.48 -36.22
CA GLU A 22 -17.09 -7.67 -36.65
C GLU A 22 -17.10 -8.29 -38.05
N ILE A 23 -16.91 -9.60 -38.14
CA ILE A 23 -17.03 -10.35 -39.38
C ILE A 23 -18.25 -11.26 -39.24
N GLU A 24 -19.16 -11.11 -40.18
CA GLU A 24 -20.56 -11.57 -40.12
C GLU A 24 -20.74 -13.09 -40.22
N ASN A 25 -19.69 -13.88 -40.45
CA ASN A 25 -19.82 -15.33 -40.69
C ASN A 25 -18.59 -16.12 -40.26
N GLN A 26 -18.50 -16.45 -38.97
CA GLN A 26 -17.57 -17.49 -38.52
C GLN A 26 -18.27 -18.49 -37.62
N THR A 27 -18.05 -19.77 -37.93
CA THR A 27 -18.70 -20.94 -37.32
C THR A 27 -17.95 -21.45 -36.09
N GLU A 28 -16.72 -20.97 -35.90
CA GLU A 28 -15.83 -21.41 -34.82
C GLU A 28 -16.00 -20.53 -33.58
N ALA A 29 -16.11 -21.17 -32.42
CA ALA A 29 -16.13 -20.45 -31.16
C ALA A 29 -14.73 -19.91 -30.84
N GLU A 30 -14.65 -18.62 -30.54
CA GLU A 30 -13.41 -17.96 -30.13
C GLU A 30 -13.52 -17.51 -28.67
N VAL A 31 -12.42 -17.63 -27.93
CA VAL A 31 -12.33 -17.22 -26.53
C VAL A 31 -11.10 -16.36 -26.30
N SER A 32 -11.29 -15.27 -25.57
CA SER A 32 -10.25 -14.45 -24.97
C SER A 32 -9.99 -14.93 -23.54
N VAL A 33 -8.72 -15.17 -23.23
CA VAL A 33 -8.26 -15.73 -21.94
C VAL A 33 -7.47 -14.67 -21.18
N GLU A 34 -7.67 -14.60 -19.87
CA GLU A 34 -6.91 -13.73 -18.98
C GLU A 34 -5.45 -14.23 -18.80
N GLU A 35 -4.49 -13.31 -18.62
CA GLU A 35 -3.04 -13.56 -18.54
C GLU A 35 -2.66 -14.65 -17.52
N ASP A 36 -3.06 -14.49 -16.25
CA ASP A 36 -2.73 -15.45 -15.19
C ASP A 36 -3.37 -16.82 -15.47
N MET A 37 -4.60 -16.84 -15.98
CA MET A 37 -5.28 -18.07 -16.35
C MET A 37 -4.62 -18.78 -17.53
N SER A 38 -4.16 -18.02 -18.54
CA SER A 38 -3.39 -18.57 -19.66
C SER A 38 -2.10 -19.22 -19.17
N GLY A 39 -1.36 -18.57 -18.25
CA GLY A 39 -0.16 -19.14 -17.63
C GLY A 39 -0.45 -20.40 -16.80
N ARG A 40 -1.55 -20.43 -16.04
CA ARG A 40 -1.95 -21.59 -15.22
C ARG A 40 -2.41 -22.79 -16.05
N LEU A 41 -3.10 -22.55 -17.16
CA LEU A 41 -3.55 -23.60 -18.09
C LEU A 41 -2.48 -23.95 -19.12
N ASN A 42 -1.38 -23.19 -19.19
CA ASN A 42 -0.31 -23.31 -20.16
C ASN A 42 -0.84 -23.30 -21.61
N VAL A 43 -1.73 -22.35 -21.91
CA VAL A 43 -2.36 -22.19 -23.24
C VAL A 43 -1.91 -20.90 -23.91
N ALA A 44 -1.64 -20.99 -25.20
CA ALA A 44 -1.22 -19.88 -26.05
C ALA A 44 -2.33 -19.48 -27.04
N VAL A 45 -2.12 -18.33 -27.70
CA VAL A 45 -2.99 -17.91 -28.81
C VAL A 45 -2.94 -18.95 -29.92
N GLY A 46 -4.11 -19.41 -30.34
CA GLY A 46 -4.29 -20.44 -31.35
C GLY A 46 -4.64 -21.83 -30.79
N ASP A 47 -4.43 -22.07 -29.49
CA ASP A 47 -4.78 -23.33 -28.84
C ASP A 47 -6.29 -23.52 -28.70
N TRP A 48 -6.72 -24.75 -28.42
CA TRP A 48 -8.12 -25.11 -28.22
C TRP A 48 -8.42 -25.42 -26.76
N LEU A 49 -9.52 -24.88 -26.27
CA LEU A 49 -10.07 -25.13 -24.94
C LEU A 49 -11.47 -25.75 -25.05
N THR A 50 -11.72 -26.82 -24.30
CA THR A 50 -13.06 -27.42 -24.18
C THR A 50 -13.72 -26.93 -22.90
N PHE A 51 -14.84 -26.23 -23.04
CA PHE A 51 -15.65 -25.76 -21.93
C PHE A 51 -16.87 -26.65 -21.76
N ASP A 52 -17.17 -27.06 -20.52
CA ASP A 52 -18.44 -27.70 -20.18
C ASP A 52 -19.39 -26.66 -19.58
N ILE A 53 -20.47 -26.35 -20.30
CA ILE A 53 -21.47 -25.36 -19.91
C ILE A 53 -22.82 -26.07 -19.80
N SER A 54 -23.23 -26.35 -18.57
CA SER A 54 -24.48 -27.04 -18.26
C SER A 54 -24.60 -28.41 -18.97
N GLY A 55 -23.49 -29.16 -19.08
CA GLY A 55 -23.43 -30.47 -19.72
C GLY A 55 -23.20 -30.43 -21.23
N ARG A 56 -23.12 -29.24 -21.85
CA ARG A 56 -22.76 -29.08 -23.26
C ARG A 56 -21.29 -28.70 -23.37
N LYS A 57 -20.53 -29.51 -24.11
CA LYS A 57 -19.13 -29.24 -24.43
C LYS A 57 -19.04 -28.27 -25.61
N ILE A 58 -18.33 -27.16 -25.41
CA ILE A 58 -18.01 -26.18 -26.45
C ILE A 58 -16.50 -26.16 -26.61
N ASN A 59 -16.02 -26.45 -27.82
CA ASN A 59 -14.61 -26.27 -28.16
C ASN A 59 -14.43 -24.86 -28.71
N ALA A 60 -13.57 -24.08 -28.07
CA ALA A 60 -13.26 -22.72 -28.48
C ALA A 60 -11.77 -22.53 -28.66
N ARG A 61 -11.40 -21.77 -29.69
CA ARG A 61 -10.02 -21.41 -29.98
C ARG A 61 -9.62 -20.16 -29.22
N VAL A 62 -8.43 -20.15 -28.63
CA VAL A 62 -7.86 -18.99 -27.94
C VAL A 62 -7.49 -17.94 -28.98
N ALA A 63 -8.26 -16.86 -29.06
CA ALA A 63 -8.05 -15.78 -30.05
C ALA A 63 -7.04 -14.74 -29.56
N ASN A 64 -7.08 -14.41 -28.27
CA ASN A 64 -6.18 -13.45 -27.65
C ASN A 64 -6.01 -13.70 -26.15
N ILE A 65 -4.91 -13.17 -25.61
CA ILE A 65 -4.63 -13.12 -24.17
C ILE A 65 -4.70 -11.67 -23.71
N ARG A 66 -5.44 -11.42 -22.63
CA ARG A 66 -5.68 -10.08 -22.09
C ARG A 66 -5.23 -9.95 -20.64
N LYS A 67 -4.72 -8.77 -20.31
CA LYS A 67 -4.49 -8.31 -18.95
C LYS A 67 -5.72 -7.61 -18.43
N LEU A 68 -6.09 -7.90 -17.18
CA LEU A 68 -7.17 -7.25 -16.48
C LEU A 68 -6.63 -6.23 -15.48
N ASP A 69 -7.07 -4.99 -15.57
CA ASP A 69 -6.87 -4.03 -14.48
C ASP A 69 -8.04 -4.09 -13.50
N LEU A 70 -7.82 -4.83 -12.40
CA LEU A 70 -8.79 -4.99 -11.31
C LEU A 70 -8.94 -3.73 -10.44
N ARG A 71 -8.09 -2.71 -10.62
CA ARG A 71 -8.21 -1.42 -9.92
C ARG A 71 -9.49 -0.67 -10.31
N ASN A 72 -9.94 -0.86 -11.55
CA ASN A 72 -11.20 -0.33 -12.03
C ASN A 72 -12.27 -1.40 -11.79
N THR A 73 -13.02 -1.28 -10.70
CA THR A 73 -13.97 -2.28 -10.14
C THR A 73 -15.15 -2.62 -11.05
N ARG A 74 -14.88 -3.07 -12.28
CA ARG A 74 -15.84 -3.62 -13.23
C ARG A 74 -15.97 -5.13 -13.02
N THR A 75 -17.04 -5.72 -13.53
CA THR A 75 -17.18 -7.18 -13.53
C THR A 75 -16.09 -7.78 -14.42
N ALA A 76 -15.08 -8.37 -13.79
CA ALA A 76 -13.96 -9.01 -14.47
C ALA A 76 -14.31 -10.46 -14.80
N PHE A 77 -14.32 -10.81 -16.09
CA PHE A 77 -14.48 -12.19 -16.54
C PHE A 77 -13.11 -12.78 -16.88
N VAL A 78 -12.91 -14.09 -16.67
CA VAL A 78 -11.64 -14.78 -16.96
C VAL A 78 -11.62 -15.32 -18.39
N PHE A 79 -12.80 -15.67 -18.91
CA PHE A 79 -13.00 -16.07 -20.29
C PHE A 79 -14.08 -15.20 -20.92
N VAL A 80 -13.78 -14.61 -22.07
CA VAL A 80 -14.74 -13.81 -22.84
C VAL A 80 -14.88 -14.45 -24.22
N PHE A 81 -16.07 -14.90 -24.55
CA PHE A 81 -16.38 -15.47 -25.85
C PHE A 81 -16.77 -14.39 -26.84
N ARG A 82 -16.50 -14.67 -28.11
CA ARG A 82 -17.11 -13.91 -29.20
C ARG A 82 -18.64 -14.12 -29.20
N PRO A 83 -19.45 -13.08 -29.50
CA PRO A 83 -20.88 -13.23 -29.70
C PRO A 83 -21.20 -14.30 -30.75
N GLY A 84 -22.24 -15.08 -30.53
CA GLY A 84 -22.71 -16.20 -31.36
C GLY A 84 -22.57 -17.57 -30.69
N THR A 85 -21.77 -17.68 -29.63
CA THR A 85 -21.44 -18.97 -28.98
C THR A 85 -22.34 -19.30 -27.77
N LEU A 86 -22.72 -18.30 -26.96
CA LEU A 86 -23.30 -18.51 -25.62
C LEU A 86 -24.75 -18.01 -25.47
N GLU A 87 -25.35 -17.48 -26.53
CA GLU A 87 -26.68 -16.86 -26.51
C GLU A 87 -27.80 -17.84 -26.17
N LYS A 88 -27.61 -19.12 -26.49
CA LYS A 88 -28.57 -20.21 -26.22
C LYS A 88 -28.30 -20.93 -24.90
N ALA A 89 -27.28 -20.53 -24.14
CA ALA A 89 -27.02 -21.06 -22.81
C ALA A 89 -27.85 -20.32 -21.75
N PRO A 90 -28.16 -20.92 -20.59
CA PRO A 90 -28.75 -20.20 -19.46
C PRO A 90 -27.90 -18.98 -19.09
N GLN A 91 -28.53 -17.81 -18.98
CA GLN A 91 -27.83 -16.54 -18.75
C GLN A 91 -28.16 -15.98 -17.37
N THR A 92 -27.14 -15.40 -16.74
CA THR A 92 -27.28 -14.58 -15.53
C THR A 92 -26.76 -13.19 -15.86
N PHE A 93 -27.59 -12.18 -15.62
CA PHE A 93 -27.21 -10.80 -15.86
C PHE A 93 -26.55 -10.23 -14.62
N VAL A 94 -25.42 -9.56 -14.82
CA VAL A 94 -24.70 -8.84 -13.76
C VAL A 94 -24.58 -7.40 -14.21
N ALA A 95 -24.96 -6.47 -13.33
CA ALA A 95 -24.80 -5.05 -13.55
C ALA A 95 -23.92 -4.47 -12.44
N THR A 96 -22.99 -3.59 -12.82
CA THR A 96 -22.12 -2.88 -11.88
C THR A 96 -22.40 -1.40 -11.97
N VAL A 97 -22.66 -0.75 -10.83
CA VAL A 97 -22.82 0.70 -10.75
C VAL A 97 -21.53 1.29 -10.18
N LEU A 98 -20.75 1.96 -11.02
CA LEU A 98 -19.45 2.55 -10.65
C LEU A 98 -19.56 3.94 -10.00
N LYS A 99 -20.78 4.43 -9.74
CA LYS A 99 -20.99 5.77 -9.18
C LYS A 99 -20.78 5.75 -7.67
N LYS A 100 -19.86 6.58 -7.18
CA LYS A 100 -19.70 6.83 -5.75
C LYS A 100 -20.93 7.58 -5.24
N LEU A 101 -21.86 6.84 -4.66
CA LEU A 101 -23.06 7.37 -4.02
C LEU A 101 -22.79 7.55 -2.52
N PRO A 102 -23.36 8.60 -1.89
CA PRO A 102 -23.44 8.66 -0.43
C PRO A 102 -24.13 7.40 0.12
N GLU A 103 -23.73 6.97 1.31
CA GLU A 103 -24.24 5.75 1.96
C GLU A 103 -25.77 5.72 2.03
N THR A 104 -26.39 6.87 2.34
CA THR A 104 -27.84 7.03 2.45
C THR A 104 -28.56 6.86 1.10
N GLU A 105 -28.01 7.39 0.02
CA GLU A 105 -28.57 7.25 -1.33
C GLU A 105 -28.39 5.83 -1.86
N ARG A 106 -27.24 5.22 -1.59
CA ARG A 106 -26.96 3.81 -1.92
C ARG A 106 -27.95 2.88 -1.23
N ALA A 107 -28.19 3.05 0.07
CA ALA A 107 -29.16 2.24 0.81
C ALA A 107 -30.59 2.42 0.29
N ARG A 108 -30.98 3.64 -0.11
CA ARG A 108 -32.28 3.89 -0.76
C ARG A 108 -32.38 3.21 -2.11
N LEU A 109 -31.35 3.28 -2.94
CA LEU A 109 -31.31 2.62 -4.24
C LEU A 109 -31.43 1.10 -4.10
N GLN A 110 -30.69 0.50 -3.16
CA GLN A 110 -30.77 -0.94 -2.88
C GLN A 110 -32.17 -1.37 -2.48
N ARG A 111 -32.81 -0.61 -1.59
CA ARG A 111 -34.20 -0.88 -1.16
C ARG A 111 -35.16 -0.82 -2.34
N ASN A 112 -35.11 0.25 -3.15
CA ASN A 112 -35.99 0.39 -4.30
C ASN A 112 -35.82 -0.76 -5.32
N ILE A 113 -34.59 -1.20 -5.56
CA ILE A 113 -34.32 -2.33 -6.47
C ILE A 113 -34.90 -3.63 -5.92
N ILE A 114 -34.76 -3.90 -4.62
CA ILE A 114 -35.32 -5.12 -4.01
C ILE A 114 -36.85 -5.09 -4.02
N ASP A 115 -37.45 -3.92 -3.77
CA ASP A 115 -38.90 -3.74 -3.78
C ASP A 115 -39.51 -3.96 -5.18
N GLU A 116 -38.82 -3.52 -6.24
CA GLU A 116 -39.28 -3.65 -7.62
C GLU A 116 -38.86 -4.98 -8.29
N PHE A 117 -37.70 -5.53 -7.89
CA PHE A 117 -37.11 -6.75 -8.45
C PHE A 117 -36.63 -7.71 -7.34
N PRO A 118 -37.53 -8.47 -6.70
CA PRO A 118 -37.20 -9.34 -5.57
C PRO A 118 -36.31 -10.54 -5.94
N ASN A 119 -36.12 -10.81 -7.24
CA ASN A 119 -35.22 -11.84 -7.76
C ASN A 119 -33.78 -11.36 -8.00
N VAL A 120 -33.47 -10.08 -7.71
CA VAL A 120 -32.14 -9.50 -7.89
C VAL A 120 -31.35 -9.59 -6.60
N GLN A 121 -30.18 -10.22 -6.65
CA GLN A 121 -29.22 -10.21 -5.55
C GLN A 121 -28.30 -9.00 -5.69
N ILE A 122 -28.24 -8.16 -4.66
CA ILE A 122 -27.38 -6.98 -4.63
C ILE A 122 -26.17 -7.26 -3.74
N PHE A 123 -24.98 -6.96 -4.27
CA PHE A 123 -23.73 -7.05 -3.52
C PHE A 123 -23.18 -5.65 -3.29
N ASP A 124 -23.05 -5.26 -2.03
CA ASP A 124 -22.43 -3.98 -1.66
C ASP A 124 -20.92 -4.14 -1.51
N VAL A 125 -20.21 -3.88 -2.60
CA VAL A 125 -18.74 -3.96 -2.63
C VAL A 125 -18.11 -2.90 -1.72
N ALA A 126 -18.75 -1.74 -1.52
CA ALA A 126 -18.19 -0.68 -0.69
C ALA A 126 -18.19 -1.05 0.80
N ASP A 127 -19.19 -1.78 1.29
CA ASP A 127 -19.21 -2.27 2.67
C ASP A 127 -18.14 -3.35 2.91
N ILE A 128 -17.93 -4.24 1.93
CA ILE A 128 -16.86 -5.25 1.98
C ILE A 128 -15.50 -4.57 2.03
N VAL A 129 -15.26 -3.59 1.16
CA VAL A 129 -14.00 -2.82 1.15
C VAL A 129 -13.81 -2.07 2.46
N ALA A 130 -14.86 -1.45 3.01
CA ALA A 130 -14.80 -0.77 4.30
C ALA A 130 -14.47 -1.73 5.46
N ALA A 131 -15.04 -2.94 5.46
CA ALA A 131 -14.74 -3.97 6.43
C ALA A 131 -13.27 -4.42 6.36
N VAL A 132 -12.74 -4.65 5.14
CA VAL A 132 -11.32 -4.99 4.94
C VAL A 132 -10.41 -3.86 5.39
N GLN A 133 -10.71 -2.60 5.02
CA GLN A 133 -9.96 -1.43 5.46
C GLN A 133 -9.94 -1.31 6.99
N LYS A 134 -11.07 -1.59 7.65
CA LYS A 134 -11.14 -1.58 9.12
C LYS A 134 -10.23 -2.65 9.73
N LEU A 135 -10.19 -3.86 9.16
CA LEU A 135 -9.29 -4.91 9.63
C LEU A 135 -7.82 -4.51 9.45
N VAL A 136 -7.45 -3.97 8.29
CA VAL A 136 -6.09 -3.46 8.03
C VAL A 136 -5.73 -2.35 9.01
N ASN A 137 -6.62 -1.39 9.24
CA ASN A 137 -6.40 -0.30 10.19
C ASN A 137 -6.21 -0.81 11.63
N ASN A 138 -6.94 -1.84 12.03
CA ASN A 138 -6.75 -2.45 13.35
C ASN A 138 -5.37 -3.11 13.48
N PHE A 139 -4.86 -3.76 12.44
CA PHE A 139 -3.49 -4.28 12.43
C PHE A 139 -2.45 -3.17 12.50
N VAL A 140 -2.62 -2.11 11.71
CA VAL A 140 -1.75 -0.93 11.75
C VAL A 140 -1.73 -0.34 13.15
N LEU A 141 -2.89 -0.21 13.81
CA LEU A 141 -3.00 0.31 15.17
C LEU A 141 -2.27 -0.59 16.18
N ALA A 142 -2.49 -1.91 16.12
CA ALA A 142 -1.84 -2.86 17.02
C ALA A 142 -0.30 -2.84 16.86
N ILE A 143 0.19 -2.85 15.63
CA ILE A 143 1.64 -2.80 15.34
C ILE A 143 2.21 -1.45 15.76
N SER A 144 1.50 -0.34 15.49
CA SER A 144 1.93 1.00 15.91
C SER A 144 1.98 1.14 17.42
N PHE A 145 1.05 0.50 18.14
CA PHE A 145 1.06 0.46 19.59
C PHE A 145 2.32 -0.25 20.13
N VAL A 146 2.67 -1.41 19.58
CA VAL A 146 3.94 -2.10 19.93
C VAL A 146 5.16 -1.27 19.51
N GLY A 147 5.13 -0.66 18.33
CA GLY A 147 6.17 0.24 17.84
C GLY A 147 6.40 1.44 18.76
N SER A 148 5.34 1.96 19.41
CA SER A 148 5.48 3.04 20.37
C SER A 148 6.32 2.65 21.58
N PHE A 149 6.22 1.41 22.08
CA PHE A 149 7.09 0.91 23.14
C PHE A 149 8.55 0.81 22.68
N VAL A 150 8.79 0.40 21.44
CA VAL A 150 10.16 0.36 20.87
C VAL A 150 10.75 1.76 20.79
N ILE A 151 9.97 2.75 20.36
CA ILE A 151 10.38 4.15 20.33
C ILE A 151 10.68 4.65 21.75
N LEU A 152 9.80 4.37 22.72
CA LEU A 152 10.01 4.74 24.12
C LEU A 152 11.29 4.11 24.69
N SER A 153 11.54 2.82 24.43
CA SER A 153 12.78 2.15 24.82
C SER A 153 14.00 2.79 24.16
N GLY A 154 13.92 3.15 22.87
CA GLY A 154 14.99 3.88 22.17
C GLY A 154 15.27 5.24 22.81
N MET A 155 14.24 5.99 23.20
CA MET A 155 14.38 7.25 23.92
C MET A 155 15.05 7.05 25.29
N LEU A 156 14.66 6.02 26.04
CA LEU A 156 15.28 5.70 27.33
C LEU A 156 16.76 5.33 27.18
N ILE A 157 17.11 4.55 26.15
CA ILE A 157 18.50 4.21 25.83
C ILE A 157 19.29 5.48 25.50
N LEU A 158 18.74 6.38 24.69
CA LEU A 158 19.37 7.66 24.35
C LEU A 158 19.62 8.50 25.60
N ILE A 159 18.61 8.65 26.46
CA ILE A 159 18.72 9.40 27.73
C ILE A 159 19.79 8.76 28.62
N GLY A 160 19.79 7.43 28.75
CA GLY A 160 20.78 6.68 29.52
C GLY A 160 22.21 6.89 29.00
N SER A 161 22.40 6.84 27.68
CA SER A 161 23.69 7.07 27.04
C SER A 161 24.21 8.51 27.29
N ILE A 162 23.33 9.50 27.26
CA ILE A 162 23.67 10.89 27.57
C ILE A 162 24.03 11.04 29.05
N ALA A 163 23.28 10.37 29.94
CA ALA A 163 23.56 10.40 31.38
C ALA A 163 24.94 9.81 31.72
N LEU A 164 25.34 8.72 31.04
CA LEU A 164 26.66 8.10 31.21
C LEU A 164 27.81 9.00 30.73
N THR A 165 27.58 9.81 29.70
CA THR A 165 28.59 10.72 29.12
C THR A 165 28.54 12.14 29.70
N LYS A 166 27.74 12.36 30.74
CA LYS A 166 27.45 13.69 31.30
C LYS A 166 28.70 14.42 31.81
N SER A 167 29.62 13.72 32.49
CA SER A 167 30.85 14.33 33.03
C SER A 167 31.74 14.89 31.92
N GLN A 168 31.92 14.12 30.85
CA GLN A 168 32.68 14.52 29.66
C GLN A 168 32.03 15.73 28.98
N ARG A 169 30.70 15.69 28.76
CA ARG A 169 29.97 16.82 28.15
C ARG A 169 30.03 18.10 28.98
N ILE A 170 30.05 18.02 30.31
CA ILE A 170 30.21 19.20 31.17
C ILE A 170 31.62 19.80 31.01
N TYR A 171 32.66 18.96 30.94
CA TYR A 171 34.03 19.42 30.72
C TYR A 171 34.19 20.13 29.36
N GLU A 172 33.70 19.53 28.28
CA GLU A 172 33.71 20.13 26.93
C GLU A 172 33.00 21.50 26.91
N ASN A 173 31.82 21.58 27.54
CA ASN A 173 31.10 22.86 27.65
C ASN A 173 31.83 23.90 28.50
N ALA A 174 32.56 23.48 29.54
CA ALA A 174 33.36 24.39 30.36
C ALA A 174 34.53 24.98 29.54
N VAL A 175 35.23 24.14 28.77
CA VAL A 175 36.31 24.57 27.86
C VAL A 175 35.77 25.53 26.78
N LEU A 176 34.61 25.24 26.18
CA LEU A 176 34.01 26.15 25.20
C LEU A 176 33.60 27.50 25.82
N LYS A 177 33.09 27.50 27.06
CA LYS A 177 32.76 28.73 27.79
C LYS A 177 34.01 29.56 28.12
N THR A 178 35.14 28.95 28.44
CA THR A 178 36.40 29.69 28.69
C THR A 178 36.98 30.29 27.41
N LEU A 179 36.73 29.66 26.25
CA LEU A 179 37.03 30.21 24.93
C LEU A 179 36.05 31.29 24.45
N GLY A 180 35.04 31.65 25.27
CA GLY A 180 34.10 32.74 24.99
C GLY A 180 32.77 32.31 24.36
N ALA A 181 32.48 31.00 24.27
CA ALA A 181 31.20 30.53 23.74
C ALA A 181 30.03 30.99 24.63
N LYS A 182 29.05 31.67 24.01
CA LYS A 182 27.82 32.12 24.68
C LYS A 182 26.81 30.96 24.73
N ARG A 183 25.85 31.04 25.66
CA ARG A 183 24.75 30.06 25.81
C ARG A 183 24.01 29.70 24.49
N PRO A 184 23.63 30.65 23.61
CA PRO A 184 22.96 30.29 22.35
C PRO A 184 23.86 29.49 21.40
N THR A 185 25.17 29.75 21.40
CA THR A 185 26.14 28.99 20.60
C THR A 185 26.21 27.54 21.06
N LEU A 186 26.26 27.31 22.38
CA LEU A 186 26.26 25.95 22.95
C LEU A 186 24.95 25.21 22.66
N ALA A 187 23.81 25.89 22.73
CA ALA A 187 22.51 25.30 22.38
C ALA A 187 22.43 24.94 20.88
N ALA A 188 22.95 25.80 20.00
CA ALA A 188 22.99 25.54 18.55
C ALA A 188 23.88 24.33 18.21
N ILE A 189 25.05 24.20 18.83
CA ILE A 189 25.93 23.04 18.67
C ILE A 189 25.20 21.75 19.07
N LEU A 190 24.52 21.80 20.22
CA LEU A 190 23.83 20.63 20.76
C LEU A 190 22.61 20.22 19.92
N LEU A 191 21.83 21.19 19.44
CA LEU A 191 20.73 20.95 18.51
C LEU A 191 21.24 20.40 17.17
N ALA A 192 22.37 20.91 16.66
CA ALA A 192 22.97 20.40 15.44
C ALA A 192 23.49 18.95 15.61
N GLU A 193 24.15 18.63 16.72
CA GLU A 193 24.65 17.27 17.02
C GLU A 193 23.51 16.25 17.02
N TYR A 194 22.48 16.48 17.84
CA TYR A 194 21.34 15.57 17.93
C TYR A 194 20.44 15.61 16.69
N GLY A 195 20.38 16.75 16.00
CA GLY A 195 19.70 16.88 14.70
C GLY A 195 20.35 16.00 13.63
N ILE A 196 21.67 16.02 13.51
CA ILE A 196 22.42 15.17 12.57
C ILE A 196 22.24 13.69 12.92
N LEU A 197 22.38 13.33 14.20
CA LEU A 197 22.15 11.96 14.66
C LEU A 197 20.72 11.49 14.35
N GLY A 198 19.73 12.37 14.56
CA GLY A 198 18.33 12.10 14.25
C GLY A 198 18.06 11.93 12.76
N VAL A 199 18.66 12.76 11.90
CA VAL A 199 18.58 12.62 10.44
C VAL A 199 19.21 11.31 9.99
N LEU A 200 20.40 10.96 10.49
CA LEU A 200 21.07 9.70 10.16
C LEU A 200 20.23 8.49 10.59
N ALA A 201 19.71 8.50 11.82
CA ALA A 201 18.81 7.46 12.30
C ALA A 201 17.53 7.37 11.46
N GLY A 202 16.96 8.52 11.09
CA GLY A 202 15.80 8.61 10.21
C GLY A 202 16.07 8.02 8.83
N ILE A 203 17.20 8.34 8.19
CA ILE A 203 17.58 7.80 6.88
C ILE A 203 17.77 6.29 6.94
N ILE A 204 18.45 5.78 7.96
CA ILE A 204 18.67 4.34 8.13
C ILE A 204 17.33 3.63 8.36
N GLY A 205 16.49 4.15 9.27
CA GLY A 205 15.17 3.61 9.56
C GLY A 205 14.25 3.63 8.35
N ALA A 206 14.22 4.74 7.61
CA ALA A 206 13.50 4.89 6.36
C ALA A 206 13.98 3.87 5.32
N GLY A 207 15.29 3.71 5.15
CA GLY A 207 15.87 2.70 4.25
C GLY A 207 15.40 1.28 4.57
N PHE A 208 15.41 0.89 5.85
CA PHE A 208 14.87 -0.40 6.28
C PHE A 208 13.36 -0.53 6.04
N ALA A 209 12.58 0.51 6.34
CA ALA A 209 11.14 0.52 6.13
C ALA A 209 10.79 0.38 4.64
N THR A 210 11.47 1.13 3.78
CA THR A 210 11.32 1.07 2.32
C THR A 210 11.69 -0.30 1.77
N LEU A 211 12.81 -0.88 2.22
CA LEU A 211 13.26 -2.20 1.80
C LEU A 211 12.24 -3.28 2.21
N LEU A 212 11.77 -3.24 3.46
CA LEU A 212 10.80 -4.21 3.97
C LEU A 212 9.46 -4.07 3.26
N SER A 213 9.02 -2.83 2.99
CA SER A 213 7.83 -2.54 2.19
C SER A 213 7.95 -3.12 0.78
N PHE A 214 9.08 -2.92 0.10
CA PHE A 214 9.33 -3.50 -1.23
C PHE A 214 9.25 -5.03 -1.22
N VAL A 215 9.94 -5.67 -0.27
CA VAL A 215 9.95 -7.14 -0.14
C VAL A 215 8.55 -7.67 0.17
N ALA A 216 7.82 -7.04 1.09
CA ALA A 216 6.47 -7.46 1.45
C ALA A 216 5.50 -7.29 0.26
N SER A 217 5.51 -6.14 -0.42
CA SER A 217 4.65 -5.91 -1.58
C SER A 217 4.91 -6.92 -2.70
N LYS A 218 6.18 -7.17 -3.02
CA LYS A 218 6.55 -8.05 -4.13
C LYS A 218 6.34 -9.53 -3.85
N TYR A 219 6.69 -10.02 -2.65
CA TYR A 219 6.72 -11.45 -2.37
C TYR A 219 5.56 -11.96 -1.50
N VAL A 220 4.96 -11.10 -0.68
CA VAL A 220 3.86 -11.51 0.21
C VAL A 220 2.52 -11.14 -0.38
N PHE A 221 2.39 -9.88 -0.84
CA PHE A 221 1.10 -9.36 -1.31
C PHE A 221 0.91 -9.46 -2.82
N LEU A 222 1.98 -9.68 -3.59
CA LEU A 222 1.94 -9.75 -5.06
C LEU A 222 1.29 -8.50 -5.68
N ILE A 223 1.55 -7.32 -5.10
CA ILE A 223 1.05 -6.03 -5.57
C ILE A 223 2.17 -5.17 -6.13
N ASP A 224 1.80 -4.26 -7.03
CA ASP A 224 2.70 -3.21 -7.51
C ASP A 224 3.19 -2.38 -6.32
N TRP A 225 4.52 -2.25 -6.20
CA TRP A 225 5.13 -1.44 -5.17
C TRP A 225 5.34 -0.01 -5.68
N GLU A 226 4.78 0.96 -4.97
CA GLU A 226 4.97 2.38 -5.25
C GLU A 226 5.75 3.05 -4.12
N PHE A 227 6.79 3.81 -4.49
CA PHE A 227 7.60 4.54 -3.53
C PHE A 227 6.98 5.90 -3.22
N ASP A 228 6.40 6.05 -2.02
CA ASP A 228 5.94 7.35 -1.54
C ASP A 228 7.10 8.13 -0.88
N THR A 229 7.64 9.07 -1.65
CA THR A 229 8.72 9.96 -1.19
C THR A 229 8.25 10.87 -0.06
N SER A 230 7.00 11.31 -0.08
CA SER A 230 6.46 12.27 0.89
C SER A 230 6.32 11.65 2.28
N LEU A 231 5.78 10.43 2.37
CA LEU A 231 5.67 9.65 3.60
C LEU A 231 7.04 9.28 4.17
N THR A 232 7.97 8.88 3.30
CA THR A 232 9.34 8.54 3.70
C THR A 232 10.07 9.75 4.28
N MET A 233 10.00 10.90 3.60
CA MET A 233 10.63 12.14 4.06
C MET A 233 10.00 12.64 5.36
N LEU A 234 8.68 12.54 5.51
CA LEU A 234 7.98 12.88 6.74
C LEU A 234 8.41 11.98 7.91
N GLY A 235 8.61 10.68 7.66
CA GLY A 235 9.17 9.75 8.65
C GLY A 235 10.56 10.17 9.13
N VAL A 236 11.47 10.50 8.20
CA VAL A 236 12.82 11.00 8.53
C VAL A 236 12.75 12.28 9.37
N LEU A 237 11.89 13.23 8.98
CA LEU A 237 11.72 14.50 9.69
C LEU A 237 11.16 14.30 11.10
N ILE A 238 10.20 13.39 11.29
CA ILE A 238 9.66 13.06 12.61
C ILE A 238 10.76 12.42 13.48
N THR A 239 11.50 11.46 12.96
CA THR A 239 12.60 10.82 13.71
C THR A 239 13.69 11.83 14.07
N ALA A 240 14.08 12.69 13.13
CA ALA A 240 15.07 13.73 13.37
C ALA A 240 14.62 14.71 14.45
N SER A 241 13.37 15.19 14.37
CA SER A 241 12.78 16.09 15.36
C SER A 241 12.68 15.43 16.73
N LEU A 242 12.29 14.15 16.79
CA LEU A 242 12.16 13.41 18.04
C LEU A 242 13.53 13.24 18.73
N VAL A 243 14.55 12.77 17.99
CA VAL A 243 15.90 12.59 18.54
C VAL A 243 16.50 13.93 18.97
N MET A 244 16.32 14.97 18.17
CA MET A 244 16.79 16.33 18.49
C MET A 244 16.16 16.84 19.79
N LEU A 245 14.83 16.74 19.93
CA LEU A 245 14.11 17.22 21.11
C LEU A 245 14.46 16.42 22.36
N VAL A 246 14.52 15.09 22.27
CA VAL A 246 14.85 14.21 23.40
C VAL A 246 16.30 14.41 23.83
N GLY A 247 17.24 14.45 22.88
CA GLY A 247 18.66 14.69 23.16
C GLY A 247 18.91 16.07 23.78
N ALA A 248 18.22 17.10 23.26
CA ALA A 248 18.27 18.45 23.80
C ALA A 248 17.70 18.54 25.22
N ALA A 249 16.54 17.94 25.48
CA ALA A 249 15.93 17.89 26.80
C ALA A 249 16.81 17.14 27.81
N ALA A 250 17.34 15.97 27.43
CA ALA A 250 18.21 15.16 28.29
C ALA A 250 19.54 15.87 28.64
N SER A 251 20.04 16.72 27.73
CA SER A 251 21.28 17.47 27.92
C SER A 251 21.08 18.87 28.50
N PHE A 252 19.83 19.29 28.75
CA PHE A 252 19.51 20.65 29.17
C PHE A 252 20.23 21.07 30.45
N ASP A 253 20.29 20.17 31.45
CA ASP A 253 20.99 20.40 32.73
C ASP A 253 22.48 20.72 32.57
N VAL A 254 23.12 20.22 31.52
CA VAL A 254 24.56 20.44 31.26
C VAL A 254 24.83 21.91 30.90
N LEU A 255 23.89 22.57 30.22
CA LEU A 255 24.03 23.98 29.80
C LEU A 255 24.03 24.94 31.00
N PHE A 256 23.29 24.62 32.08
CA PHE A 256 23.07 25.51 33.22
C PHE A 256 24.08 25.36 34.37
N ARG A 257 24.90 24.31 34.40
CA ARG A 257 25.92 24.16 35.46
C ARG A 257 27.07 25.17 35.31
N LYS A 258 27.46 25.77 36.45
CA LYS A 258 28.52 26.78 36.53
C LYS A 258 29.90 26.11 36.44
N PRO A 259 30.83 26.59 35.59
CA PRO A 259 32.15 25.96 35.36
C PRO A 259 33.05 25.87 36.60
N LEU A 260 32.92 26.83 37.52
CA LEU A 260 33.85 27.03 38.65
C LEU A 260 33.79 25.95 39.73
N ALA A 261 32.70 25.17 39.82
CA ALA A 261 32.57 24.12 40.83
C ALA A 261 33.31 22.82 40.47
N ILE A 262 33.69 22.64 39.21
CA ILE A 262 34.18 21.36 38.68
C ILE A 262 35.69 21.39 38.43
N LEU A 263 36.25 22.56 38.04
CA LEU A 263 37.69 22.76 37.90
C LEU A 263 38.46 22.82 39.23
N ARG A 264 37.77 22.86 40.38
CA ARG A 264 38.38 22.78 41.72
C ARG A 264 38.22 21.42 42.39
N SER A 265 37.51 20.46 41.76
CA SER A 265 37.28 19.12 42.31
C SER A 265 38.08 18.01 41.61
N GLN A 266 39.06 18.39 40.79
CA GLN A 266 40.13 17.52 40.30
C GLN A 266 41.47 18.10 40.73
#